data_AF-A0A0V0ZML9-F1
#
_entry.id   AF-A0A0V0ZML9-F1
#
_cell.length_a   1.000
_cell.length_b   1.000
_cell.length_c   1.000
_cell.angle_alpha   90.00
_cell.angle_beta   90.00
_cell.angle_gamma   90.00
#
_symmetry.space_group_name_H-M   'P 1'
#
loop_
_entity.id
_entity.type
_entity.pdbx_description
1 polymer ?
#
loop_
_entity_poly.entity_id
_entity_poly.type
_entity_poly.pdbx_seq_one_letter_code
_entity_poly.pdbx_strand_id
1 'polypeptide(L)'
;MVIFILVMTADIINFRHFVIRGSFLVNDELKDLLIRFFMEYYSCFDSTETSQREKLLHAYTKTSLFSLTADQRTALRNLYRDSHNIVRISVWKSFRDRLVKRGHMNIVGHLSSAFPRTQHDPSSFLLDIFFVSGDLIGCCMNGSLKMISEGEPDVFLLFTRSFILRRVTAQGLCIENDMLNVRNVSEEELRSYTTTVQNALNAPPQVNQQIGQITAPSVSTDTSVNLGSQVAQSPVAMGELLSRETNLRLEWAMKCLEDNGWQYNDAKNAFLRLLEQGNVPPQAFRN
;
A
#
# COMPACT_ATOMS: atom_id res chain seq x y z
N MET A 1 0.39 18.14 -4.97
CA MET A 1 -0.18 17.12 -4.06
C MET A 1 -1.52 16.72 -4.65
N VAL A 2 -1.53 15.70 -5.50
CA VAL A 2 -2.74 15.29 -6.24
C VAL A 2 -3.52 14.36 -5.32
N ILE A 3 -4.59 14.88 -4.73
CA ILE A 3 -5.61 14.09 -4.07
C ILE A 3 -6.39 13.41 -5.20
N PHE A 4 -6.32 12.09 -5.30
CA PHE A 4 -7.27 11.33 -6.11
C PHE A 4 -8.64 11.42 -5.43
N ILE A 5 -9.41 12.46 -5.80
CA ILE A 5 -10.86 12.44 -5.63
C ILE A 5 -11.38 11.71 -6.85
N LEU A 6 -11.67 10.42 -6.68
CA LEU A 6 -12.45 9.65 -7.63
C LEU A 6 -13.87 10.24 -7.60
N VAL A 7 -14.18 11.17 -8.51
CA VAL A 7 -15.56 11.58 -8.77
C VAL A 7 -16.19 10.43 -9.55
N MET A 8 -16.68 9.42 -8.83
CA MET A 8 -17.53 8.40 -9.43
C MET A 8 -18.89 9.03 -9.69
N THR A 9 -19.22 9.22 -10.96
CA THR A 9 -20.61 9.32 -11.39
C THR A 9 -21.36 8.09 -10.87
N ALA A 10 -22.57 8.31 -10.38
CA ALA A 10 -23.39 7.34 -9.67
C ALA A 10 -23.89 6.20 -10.57
N ASP A 11 -22.98 5.32 -10.98
CA ASP A 11 -23.30 3.92 -11.26
C ASP A 11 -23.10 3.15 -9.96
N ILE A 12 -24.18 2.54 -9.47
CA ILE A 12 -24.17 1.71 -8.27
C ILE A 12 -23.24 0.52 -8.55
N ILE A 13 -21.97 0.63 -8.16
CA ILE A 13 -21.07 -0.53 -8.14
C ILE A 13 -21.67 -1.52 -7.14
N ASN A 14 -22.16 -2.63 -7.66
CA ASN A 14 -22.66 -3.72 -6.83
C ASN A 14 -21.46 -4.44 -6.21
N PHE A 15 -21.04 -4.02 -5.02
CA PHE A 15 -19.93 -4.61 -4.27
C PHE A 15 -20.19 -6.06 -3.77
N ARG A 16 -21.33 -6.70 -4.12
CA ARG A 16 -21.69 -8.05 -3.66
C ARG A 16 -20.79 -9.19 -4.17
N HIS A 17 -19.83 -8.92 -5.04
CA HIS A 17 -18.93 -9.94 -5.60
C HIS A 17 -17.47 -9.84 -5.15
N PHE A 18 -17.12 -8.92 -4.23
CA PHE A 18 -15.75 -8.87 -3.70
C PHE A 18 -15.57 -9.86 -2.55
N VAL A 19 -14.73 -10.87 -2.77
CA VAL A 19 -14.27 -11.78 -1.71
C VAL A 19 -13.12 -11.10 -0.97
N ILE A 20 -13.26 -10.95 0.35
CA ILE A 20 -12.17 -10.47 1.21
C ILE A 20 -11.06 -11.51 1.21
N ARG A 21 -9.83 -11.09 0.95
CA ARG A 21 -8.63 -11.94 0.94
C ARG A 21 -7.65 -11.50 1.99
N GLY A 22 -6.68 -12.38 2.28
CA GLY A 22 -5.53 -12.06 3.10
C GLY A 22 -4.60 -11.02 2.44
N SER A 23 -3.41 -10.89 3.01
CA SER A 23 -2.35 -9.95 2.60
C SER A 23 -2.09 -9.93 1.09
N PHE A 24 -2.07 -8.75 0.48
CA PHE A 24 -1.63 -8.56 -0.90
C PHE A 24 -0.13 -8.24 -0.97
N LEU A 25 0.65 -9.20 -1.47
CA LEU A 25 2.11 -9.10 -1.60
C LEU A 25 2.51 -9.31 -3.07
N VAL A 26 3.52 -8.55 -3.52
CA VAL A 26 3.89 -8.50 -4.95
C VAL A 26 4.73 -9.71 -5.38
N ASN A 27 5.68 -10.14 -4.53
CA ASN A 27 6.56 -11.28 -4.77
C ASN A 27 7.11 -11.83 -3.45
N ASP A 28 7.62 -13.06 -3.48
CA ASP A 28 8.10 -13.77 -2.27
C ASP A 28 9.35 -13.13 -1.65
N GLU A 29 10.28 -12.59 -2.44
CA GLU A 29 11.48 -11.92 -1.91
C GLU A 29 11.11 -10.69 -1.07
N LEU A 30 10.24 -9.84 -1.60
CA LEU A 30 9.77 -8.64 -0.91
C LEU A 30 8.90 -9.00 0.28
N LYS A 31 8.09 -10.06 0.17
CA LYS A 31 7.34 -10.61 1.29
C LYS A 31 8.27 -11.01 2.44
N ASP A 32 9.30 -11.80 2.19
CA ASP A 32 10.23 -12.26 3.22
C ASP A 32 11.03 -11.12 3.83
N LEU A 33 11.35 -10.09 3.05
CA LEU A 33 11.96 -8.86 3.54
C LEU A 33 11.03 -8.09 4.48
N LEU A 34 9.78 -7.87 4.08
CA LEU A 34 8.81 -7.12 4.89
C LEU A 34 8.41 -7.87 6.15
N ILE A 35 8.23 -9.20 6.07
CA ILE A 35 7.93 -10.03 7.23
C ILE A 35 9.04 -9.91 8.28
N ARG A 36 10.31 -10.09 7.88
CA ARG A 36 11.43 -9.94 8.82
C ARG A 36 11.50 -8.55 9.42
N PHE A 37 11.36 -7.51 8.59
CA PHE A 37 11.37 -6.13 9.04
C PHE A 37 10.28 -5.86 10.08
N PHE A 38 9.03 -6.25 9.82
CA PHE A 38 7.93 -5.99 10.74
C PHE A 38 7.98 -6.88 11.99
N MET A 39 8.46 -8.12 11.90
CA MET A 39 8.69 -8.94 13.09
C MET A 39 9.70 -8.29 14.03
N GLU A 40 10.84 -7.82 13.50
CA GLU A 40 11.83 -7.09 14.28
C GLU A 40 11.26 -5.78 14.84
N TYR A 41 10.58 -5.00 13.99
CA TYR A 41 9.94 -3.74 14.37
C TYR A 41 8.98 -3.92 15.56
N TYR A 42 8.01 -4.84 15.45
CA TYR A 42 7.01 -5.04 16.50
C TYR A 42 7.60 -5.73 17.74
N SER A 43 8.63 -6.57 17.60
CA SER A 43 9.36 -7.10 18.76
C SER A 43 10.01 -5.99 19.60
N CYS A 44 10.52 -4.94 18.96
CA CYS A 44 11.04 -3.77 19.65
C CYS A 44 9.91 -2.88 20.19
N PHE A 45 8.82 -2.75 19.42
CA PHE A 45 7.67 -1.90 19.75
C PHE A 45 6.90 -2.39 20.99
N ASP A 46 6.69 -3.70 21.10
CA ASP A 46 5.89 -4.31 22.18
C ASP A 46 6.71 -4.88 23.32
N SER A 47 8.03 -4.67 23.30
CA SER A 47 8.87 -5.14 24.39
C SER A 47 8.43 -4.57 25.74
N THR A 48 8.52 -5.40 26.77
CA THR A 48 8.28 -5.01 28.16
C THR A 48 9.34 -4.02 28.66
N GLU A 49 10.54 -4.05 28.08
CA GLU A 49 11.63 -3.11 28.35
C GLU A 49 11.44 -1.85 27.50
N THR A 50 11.14 -0.72 28.12
CA THR A 50 10.86 0.54 27.40
C THR A 50 12.07 1.06 26.60
N SER A 51 13.30 0.70 27.00
CA SER A 51 14.53 0.97 26.25
C SER A 51 14.58 0.27 24.88
N GLN A 52 13.82 -0.80 24.66
CA GLN A 52 13.85 -1.53 23.39
C GLN A 52 13.17 -0.75 22.26
N ARG A 53 12.22 0.15 22.58
CA ARG A 53 11.67 1.09 21.59
C ARG A 53 12.75 2.06 21.07
N GLU A 54 13.83 2.29 21.81
CA GLU A 54 14.95 3.11 21.34
C GLU A 54 15.68 2.46 20.15
N LYS A 55 15.64 1.13 20.00
CA LYS A 55 16.20 0.44 18.83
C LYS A 55 15.49 0.80 17.53
N LEU A 56 14.23 1.26 17.62
CA LEU A 56 13.49 1.78 16.47
C LEU A 56 14.15 3.02 15.86
N LEU A 57 15.09 3.67 16.55
CA LEU A 57 15.85 4.80 16.00
C LEU A 57 16.52 4.46 14.67
N HIS A 58 16.98 3.22 14.50
CA HIS A 58 17.61 2.75 13.27
C HIS A 58 16.61 2.44 12.16
N ALA A 59 15.33 2.24 12.50
CA ALA A 59 14.26 2.02 11.52
C ALA A 59 13.77 3.33 10.88
N TYR A 60 14.03 4.50 11.50
CA TYR A 60 13.63 5.81 10.99
C TYR A 60 14.84 6.64 10.53
N THR A 61 14.62 7.55 9.58
CA THR A 61 15.59 8.52 9.07
C THR A 61 15.45 9.89 9.76
N LYS A 62 16.39 10.80 9.49
CA LYS A 62 16.34 12.19 9.99
C LYS A 62 15.16 12.98 9.40
N THR A 63 14.63 12.52 8.26
CA THR A 63 13.54 13.16 7.53
C THR A 63 12.21 12.46 7.72
N SER A 64 12.16 11.34 8.46
CA SER A 64 10.93 10.59 8.67
C SER A 64 9.81 11.44 9.27
N LEU A 65 8.58 11.12 8.90
CA LEU A 65 7.39 11.73 9.46
C LEU A 65 6.50 10.66 10.11
N PHE A 66 6.03 10.95 11.32
CA PHE A 66 5.02 10.16 12.01
C PHE A 66 3.77 10.99 12.30
N SER A 67 2.60 10.39 12.11
CA SER A 67 1.33 10.95 12.58
C SER A 67 0.41 9.85 13.11
N LEU A 68 -0.39 10.21 14.10
CA LEU A 68 -1.35 9.34 14.75
C LEU A 68 -2.76 9.88 14.53
N THR A 69 -3.72 9.01 14.27
CA THR A 69 -5.15 9.32 14.36
C THR A 69 -5.80 8.31 15.30
N ALA A 70 -6.38 8.82 16.39
CA ALA A 70 -7.13 8.01 17.35
C ALA A 70 -8.61 8.40 17.37
N ASP A 71 -9.49 7.43 17.57
CA ASP A 71 -10.92 7.66 17.80
C ASP A 71 -11.17 8.42 19.13
N GLN A 72 -12.22 9.23 19.17
CA GLN A 72 -12.59 10.07 20.32
C GLN A 72 -13.35 9.27 21.38
N ARG A 73 -12.78 8.16 21.85
CA ARG A 73 -13.31 7.36 22.96
C ARG A 73 -12.53 7.60 24.24
N THR A 74 -13.19 7.48 25.38
CA THR A 74 -12.59 7.72 26.71
C THR A 74 -11.33 6.88 26.93
N ALA A 75 -11.34 5.62 26.50
CA ALA A 75 -10.20 4.71 26.61
C ALA A 75 -8.96 5.16 25.82
N LEU A 76 -9.13 6.02 24.80
CA LEU A 76 -8.05 6.53 23.96
C LEU A 76 -7.70 7.99 24.27
N ARG A 77 -8.14 8.55 25.41
CA ARG A 77 -8.00 9.99 25.70
C ARG A 77 -6.57 10.51 25.56
N ASN A 78 -5.56 9.72 25.96
CA ASN A 78 -4.16 10.12 25.86
C ASN A 78 -3.69 10.16 24.39
N LEU A 79 -3.98 9.11 23.62
CA LEU A 79 -3.70 9.05 22.18
C LEU A 79 -4.46 10.13 21.40
N TYR A 80 -5.69 10.44 21.81
CA TYR A 80 -6.52 11.45 21.16
C TYR A 80 -5.92 12.86 21.22
N ARG A 81 -5.13 13.18 22.26
CA ARG A 81 -4.45 14.48 22.41
C ARG A 81 -3.38 14.73 21.34
N ASP A 82 -2.81 13.65 20.80
CA ASP A 82 -1.84 13.65 19.71
C ASP A 82 -2.48 13.29 18.36
N SER A 83 -3.82 13.20 18.29
CA SER A 83 -4.55 12.82 17.07
C SER A 83 -4.53 13.94 16.02
N HIS A 84 -4.02 13.62 14.84
CA HIS A 84 -3.91 14.53 13.69
C HIS A 84 -5.06 14.35 12.69
N ASN A 85 -6.29 14.68 13.12
CA ASN A 85 -7.45 14.66 12.24
C ASN A 85 -7.60 16.00 11.48
N ILE A 86 -7.25 15.99 10.19
CA ILE A 86 -7.28 17.18 9.32
C ILE A 86 -8.70 17.73 9.10
N VAL A 87 -9.74 16.89 9.17
CA VAL A 87 -11.14 17.35 9.12
C VAL A 87 -11.47 18.23 10.33
N ARG A 88 -10.81 17.99 11.47
CA ARG A 88 -10.96 18.76 12.72
C ARG A 88 -9.77 19.70 12.97
N ILE A 89 -9.06 20.11 11.93
CA ILE A 89 -7.82 20.87 12.07
C ILE A 89 -8.01 22.25 12.73
N SER A 90 -9.23 22.79 12.74
CA SER A 90 -9.58 24.02 13.47
C SER A 90 -9.41 23.85 14.98
N VAL A 91 -9.74 22.67 15.52
CA VAL A 91 -9.56 22.31 16.94
C VAL A 91 -8.08 22.30 17.33
N TRP A 92 -7.22 21.98 16.35
CA TRP A 92 -5.79 21.74 16.55
C TRP A 92 -4.89 22.86 16.04
N LYS A 93 -5.46 24.03 15.69
CA LYS A 93 -4.73 25.12 15.03
C LYS A 93 -3.48 25.55 15.81
N SER A 94 -3.56 25.61 17.14
CA SER A 94 -2.44 26.00 18.02
C SER A 94 -1.40 24.88 18.26
N PHE A 95 -1.65 23.67 17.77
CA PHE A 95 -0.86 22.49 18.07
C PHE A 95 -0.33 21.76 16.82
N ARG A 96 -0.52 22.31 15.61
CA ARG A 96 -0.20 21.62 14.35
C ARG A 96 1.24 21.09 14.31
N ASP A 97 2.21 21.88 14.76
CA ASP A 97 3.62 21.53 14.68
C ASP A 97 4.00 20.34 15.57
N ARG A 98 3.23 20.08 16.64
CA ARG A 98 3.49 18.94 17.53
C ARG A 98 2.77 17.66 17.10
N LEU A 99 1.75 17.73 16.26
CA LEU A 99 0.92 16.57 15.88
C LEU A 99 1.59 15.67 14.84
N VAL A 100 2.49 16.23 14.03
CA VAL A 100 3.37 15.46 13.14
C VAL A 100 4.76 15.43 13.75
N LYS A 101 5.23 14.24 14.14
CA LYS A 101 6.57 14.08 14.70
C LYS A 101 7.56 13.99 13.54
N ARG A 102 8.63 14.80 13.58
CA ARG A 102 9.60 14.94 12.49
C ARG A 102 10.97 14.44 12.91
N GLY A 103 11.53 13.55 12.11
CA GLY A 103 12.84 12.93 12.32
C GLY A 103 12.82 11.85 13.40
N HIS A 104 13.72 10.88 13.25
CA HIS A 104 13.81 9.69 14.09
C HIS A 104 13.78 9.98 15.60
N MET A 105 14.49 11.02 16.08
CA MET A 105 14.56 11.34 17.52
C MET A 105 13.18 11.67 18.10
N ASN A 106 12.41 12.53 17.42
CA ASN A 106 11.10 12.96 17.92
C ASN A 106 10.06 11.85 17.78
N ILE A 107 10.16 11.04 16.71
CA ILE A 107 9.28 9.90 16.49
C ILE A 107 9.49 8.88 17.60
N VAL A 108 10.72 8.40 17.77
CA VAL A 108 11.04 7.37 18.76
C VAL A 108 10.83 7.90 20.18
N GLY A 109 11.20 9.15 20.46
CA GLY A 109 10.89 9.78 21.75
C GLY A 109 9.39 9.77 22.07
N HIS A 110 8.53 10.06 21.09
CA HIS A 110 7.08 9.99 21.25
C HIS A 110 6.60 8.53 21.45
N LEU A 111 7.08 7.59 20.64
CA LEU A 111 6.73 6.18 20.76
C LEU A 111 7.17 5.58 22.11
N SER A 112 8.33 5.98 22.64
CA SER A 112 8.85 5.45 23.90
C SER A 112 8.19 6.07 25.14
N SER A 113 7.90 7.36 25.13
CA SER A 113 7.49 8.09 26.34
C SER A 113 5.99 8.40 26.43
N ALA A 114 5.31 8.62 25.30
CA ALA A 114 3.92 9.08 25.27
C ALA A 114 2.96 8.02 24.74
N PHE A 115 3.43 7.13 23.85
CA PHE A 115 2.62 6.03 23.36
C PHE A 115 2.54 4.91 24.41
N PRO A 116 1.34 4.37 24.70
CA PRO A 116 1.15 3.38 25.74
C PRO A 116 1.92 2.09 25.43
N ARG A 117 2.11 1.26 26.47
CA ARG A 117 2.56 -0.11 26.28
C ARG A 117 1.49 -0.89 25.53
N THR A 118 1.93 -1.67 24.57
CA THR A 118 1.05 -2.44 23.69
C THR A 118 1.53 -3.86 23.55
N GLN A 119 0.62 -4.72 23.14
CA GLN A 119 0.93 -6.03 22.60
C GLN A 119 0.09 -6.22 21.35
N HIS A 120 0.73 -6.29 20.20
CA HIS A 120 0.10 -6.64 18.94
C HIS A 120 -0.12 -8.14 18.86
N ASP A 121 -1.11 -8.56 18.07
CA ASP A 121 -1.32 -9.96 17.70
C ASP A 121 -0.88 -10.18 16.25
N PRO A 122 0.32 -10.73 15.99
CA PRO A 122 0.81 -10.97 14.64
C PRO A 122 -0.07 -11.93 13.83
N SER A 123 -0.85 -12.80 14.48
CA SER A 123 -1.76 -13.72 13.78
C SER A 123 -2.96 -13.01 13.15
N SER A 124 -3.20 -11.76 13.55
CA SER A 124 -4.28 -10.90 13.07
C SER A 124 -3.84 -9.95 11.95
N PHE A 125 -2.55 -9.97 11.59
CA PHE A 125 -1.95 -9.01 10.66
C PHE A 125 -2.32 -9.30 9.20
N LEU A 126 -2.76 -8.26 8.51
CA LEU A 126 -2.92 -8.24 7.05
C LEU A 126 -2.03 -7.12 6.48
N LEU A 127 -1.13 -7.48 5.58
CA LEU A 127 -0.17 -6.55 4.97
C LEU A 127 -0.45 -6.42 3.47
N ASP A 128 -0.81 -5.21 3.05
CA ASP A 128 -1.07 -4.90 1.64
C ASP A 128 -0.01 -3.95 1.09
N ILE A 129 0.64 -4.33 -0.01
CA ILE A 129 1.53 -3.45 -0.76
C ILE A 129 0.70 -2.68 -1.79
N PHE A 130 0.57 -1.38 -1.61
CA PHE A 130 -0.24 -0.54 -2.50
C PHE A 130 0.58 0.20 -3.57
N PHE A 131 1.91 0.30 -3.42
CA PHE A 131 2.80 0.62 -4.55
C PHE A 131 4.24 0.16 -4.31
N VAL A 132 4.98 -0.03 -5.40
CA VAL A 132 6.45 -0.15 -5.41
C VAL A 132 6.98 0.73 -6.54
N SER A 133 7.95 1.60 -6.26
CA SER A 133 8.55 2.49 -7.25
C SER A 133 10.02 2.75 -6.92
N GLY A 134 10.91 2.16 -7.73
CA GLY A 134 12.35 2.14 -7.43
C GLY A 134 12.61 1.53 -6.04
N ASP A 135 13.28 2.28 -5.18
CA ASP A 135 13.56 1.87 -3.80
C ASP A 135 12.43 2.16 -2.82
N LEU A 136 11.32 2.78 -3.24
CA LEU A 136 10.19 3.10 -2.37
C LEU A 136 9.13 2.01 -2.39
N ILE A 137 8.65 1.64 -1.22
CA ILE A 137 7.60 0.64 -1.00
C ILE A 137 6.51 1.29 -0.15
N GLY A 138 5.30 1.38 -0.69
CA GLY A 138 4.11 1.79 0.05
C GLY A 138 3.35 0.55 0.52
N CYS A 139 3.20 0.39 1.83
CA CYS A 139 2.45 -0.72 2.39
C CYS A 139 1.55 -0.32 3.55
N CYS A 140 0.48 -1.07 3.75
CA CYS A 140 -0.51 -0.85 4.79
C CYS A 140 -0.67 -2.12 5.62
N MET A 141 -0.44 -2.02 6.92
CA MET A 141 -0.65 -3.09 7.88
C MET A 141 -1.98 -2.87 8.60
N ASN A 142 -2.83 -3.88 8.62
CA ASN A 142 -4.02 -3.92 9.47
C ASN A 142 -3.84 -5.00 10.53
N GLY A 143 -4.37 -4.80 11.71
CA GLY A 143 -4.30 -5.81 12.76
C GLY A 143 -4.99 -5.40 14.04
N SER A 144 -4.89 -6.26 15.04
CA SER A 144 -5.31 -5.98 16.40
C SER A 144 -4.10 -5.78 17.31
N LEU A 145 -4.33 -4.98 18.35
CA LEU A 145 -3.41 -4.81 19.47
C LEU A 145 -4.22 -4.56 20.74
N LYS A 146 -3.59 -4.79 21.88
CA LYS A 146 -4.13 -4.34 23.16
C LYS A 146 -3.18 -3.33 23.80
N MET A 147 -3.75 -2.30 24.43
CA MET A 147 -3.00 -1.43 25.32
C MET A 147 -2.98 -2.05 26.72
N ILE A 148 -1.79 -2.10 27.31
CA ILE A 148 -1.54 -2.70 28.62
C ILE A 148 -1.25 -1.59 29.61
N SER A 149 -1.90 -1.62 30.76
CA SER A 149 -1.67 -0.70 31.86
C SER A 149 -1.75 -1.45 33.18
N GLU A 150 -0.80 -1.21 34.07
CA GLU A 150 -0.75 -1.90 35.36
C GLU A 150 -1.97 -1.54 36.22
N GLY A 151 -2.69 -2.55 36.69
CA GLY A 151 -3.87 -2.36 37.55
C GLY A 151 -5.16 -1.98 36.82
N GLU A 152 -5.13 -1.84 35.50
CA GLU A 152 -6.30 -1.51 34.67
C GLU A 152 -6.61 -2.63 33.67
N PRO A 153 -7.88 -2.80 33.25
CA PRO A 153 -8.23 -3.76 32.22
C PRO A 153 -7.56 -3.45 30.87
N ASP A 154 -7.19 -4.50 30.15
CA ASP A 154 -6.66 -4.38 28.79
C ASP A 154 -7.67 -3.67 27.87
N VAL A 155 -7.18 -2.73 27.05
CA VAL A 155 -8.01 -2.03 26.06
C VAL A 155 -7.70 -2.57 24.67
N PHE A 156 -8.69 -3.23 24.06
CA PHE A 156 -8.56 -3.78 22.71
C PHE A 156 -8.76 -2.72 21.63
N LEU A 157 -7.83 -2.70 20.67
CA LEU A 157 -7.83 -1.80 19.53
C LEU A 157 -7.70 -2.59 18.22
N LEU A 158 -8.31 -2.05 17.17
CA LEU A 158 -7.90 -2.32 15.80
C LEU A 158 -7.04 -1.16 15.31
N PHE A 159 -6.01 -1.48 14.54
CA PHE A 159 -5.14 -0.51 13.92
C PHE A 159 -5.04 -0.70 12.42
N THR A 160 -4.81 0.42 11.74
CA THR A 160 -4.36 0.49 10.35
C THR A 160 -3.13 1.37 10.35
N ARG A 161 -2.01 0.87 9.82
CA ARG A 161 -0.74 1.57 9.82
C ARG A 161 -0.12 1.56 8.43
N SER A 162 -0.04 2.74 7.83
CA SER A 162 0.53 2.92 6.50
C SER A 162 1.98 3.37 6.62
N PHE A 163 2.86 2.68 5.90
CA PHE A 163 4.28 2.99 5.82
C PHE A 163 4.67 3.33 4.40
N ILE A 164 5.52 4.35 4.27
CA ILE A 164 6.39 4.50 3.10
C ILE A 164 7.78 4.10 3.55
N LEU A 165 8.24 2.97 3.01
CA LEU A 165 9.56 2.42 3.27
C LEU A 165 10.49 2.76 2.12
N ARG A 166 11.78 2.92 2.43
CA ARG A 166 12.85 3.00 1.45
C ARG A 166 13.80 1.82 1.63
N ARG A 167 14.12 1.14 0.54
CA ARG A 167 15.19 0.15 0.47
C ARG A 167 16.55 0.86 0.49
N VAL A 168 17.35 0.59 1.51
CA VAL A 168 18.69 1.17 1.69
C VAL A 168 19.76 0.19 1.22
N THR A 169 19.52 -1.10 1.45
CA THR A 169 20.35 -2.21 0.94
C THR A 169 19.43 -3.34 0.51
N ALA A 170 19.97 -4.42 -0.06
CA ALA A 170 19.18 -5.60 -0.44
C ALA A 170 18.29 -6.13 0.71
N GLN A 171 18.77 -6.00 1.95
CA GLN A 171 18.12 -6.50 3.17
C GLN A 171 17.69 -5.39 4.14
N GLY A 172 18.04 -4.14 3.88
CA GLY A 172 17.83 -3.01 4.78
C GLY A 172 16.70 -2.12 4.31
N LEU A 173 15.78 -1.82 5.23
CA LEU A 173 14.67 -0.89 5.04
C LEU A 173 14.75 0.23 6.06
N CYS A 174 14.36 1.43 5.67
CA CYS A 174 14.06 2.53 6.60
C CYS A 174 12.67 3.11 6.31
N ILE A 175 12.07 3.72 7.32
CA ILE A 175 10.73 4.30 7.25
C ILE A 175 10.86 5.79 6.92
N GLU A 176 10.25 6.26 5.84
CA GLU A 176 10.18 7.68 5.48
C GLU A 176 8.88 8.32 5.96
N ASN A 177 7.77 7.60 5.89
CA ASN A 177 6.49 8.06 6.42
C ASN A 177 5.79 6.92 7.18
N ASP A 178 5.18 7.28 8.30
CA ASP A 178 4.47 6.37 9.18
C ASP A 178 3.18 7.05 9.65
N MET A 179 2.05 6.46 9.28
CA MET A 179 0.73 6.94 9.67
C MET A 179 0.01 5.82 10.41
N LEU A 180 -0.28 6.05 11.69
CA LEU A 180 -0.97 5.10 12.54
C LEU A 180 -2.39 5.58 12.80
N ASN A 181 -3.36 4.72 12.51
CA ASN A 181 -4.76 4.90 12.84
C ASN A 181 -5.16 3.83 13.86
N VAL A 182 -5.76 4.24 14.98
CA VAL A 182 -6.23 3.32 16.03
C VAL A 182 -7.67 3.60 16.42
N ARG A 183 -8.44 2.52 16.60
CA ARG A 183 -9.82 2.57 17.08
C ARG A 183 -10.01 1.57 18.20
N ASN A 184 -10.66 2.00 19.28
CA ASN A 184 -11.08 1.09 20.34
C ASN A 184 -12.31 0.29 19.92
N VAL A 185 -12.27 -1.01 20.21
CA VAL A 185 -13.29 -2.00 19.83
C VAL A 185 -13.75 -2.80 21.05
N SER A 186 -14.95 -3.37 20.96
CA SER A 186 -15.40 -4.39 21.92
C SER A 186 -14.72 -5.74 21.65
N GLU A 187 -14.77 -6.66 22.60
CA GLU A 187 -14.29 -8.03 22.37
C GLU A 187 -15.08 -8.76 21.28
N GLU A 188 -16.36 -8.45 21.11
CA GLU A 188 -17.20 -9.03 20.07
C GLU A 188 -16.75 -8.56 18.68
N GLU A 189 -16.51 -7.25 18.52
CA GLU A 189 -15.95 -6.68 17.30
C GLU A 189 -14.57 -7.27 17.00
N LEU A 190 -13.72 -7.43 18.02
CA LEU A 190 -12.40 -8.04 17.87
C LEU A 190 -12.50 -9.51 17.40
N ARG A 191 -13.39 -10.30 18.00
CA ARG A 191 -13.65 -11.69 17.58
C ARG A 191 -14.14 -11.75 16.14
N SER A 192 -15.06 -10.87 15.76
CA SER A 192 -15.56 -10.75 14.38
C SER A 192 -14.43 -10.42 13.38
N TYR A 193 -13.54 -9.50 13.74
CA TYR A 193 -12.35 -9.17 12.94
C TYR A 193 -11.46 -10.41 12.77
N THR A 194 -11.10 -11.09 13.86
CA THR A 194 -10.24 -12.28 13.81
C THR A 194 -10.86 -13.40 12.96
N THR A 195 -12.17 -13.65 13.08
CA THR A 195 -12.87 -14.61 12.21
C THR A 195 -12.79 -14.19 10.74
N THR A 196 -12.97 -12.90 10.45
CA THR A 196 -12.86 -12.38 9.08
C THR A 196 -11.46 -12.57 8.51
N VAL A 197 -10.41 -12.27 9.28
CA VAL A 197 -9.01 -12.48 8.90
C VAL A 197 -8.73 -13.96 8.62
N GLN A 198 -9.17 -14.86 9.52
CA GLN A 198 -8.99 -16.30 9.33
C GLN A 198 -9.68 -16.81 8.07
N ASN A 199 -10.92 -16.37 7.82
CA ASN A 199 -11.63 -16.72 6.59
C ASN A 199 -10.93 -16.17 5.34
N ALA A 200 -10.36 -14.97 5.42
CA ALA A 200 -9.64 -14.33 4.33
C ALA A 200 -8.31 -15.03 4.00
N LEU A 201 -7.61 -15.55 5.02
CA LEU A 201 -6.40 -16.36 4.86
C LEU A 201 -6.70 -17.75 4.27
N ASN A 202 -7.87 -18.31 4.59
CA ASN A 202 -8.32 -19.62 4.09
C ASN A 202 -9.09 -19.52 2.76
N ALA A 203 -9.32 -18.32 2.23
CA ALA A 203 -10.06 -18.13 0.99
C ALA A 203 -9.31 -18.83 -0.18
N PRO A 204 -10.00 -19.61 -1.01
CA PRO A 204 -9.35 -20.31 -2.12
C PRO A 204 -8.67 -19.29 -3.05
N PRO A 205 -7.45 -19.59 -3.54
CA PRO A 205 -6.82 -18.75 -4.54
C PRO A 205 -7.76 -18.72 -5.75
N GLN A 206 -8.14 -17.53 -6.22
CA GLN A 206 -8.75 -17.49 -7.54
C GLN A 206 -7.69 -17.91 -8.55
N VAL A 207 -7.84 -19.12 -9.05
CA VAL A 207 -7.38 -19.46 -10.38
C VAL A 207 -8.12 -18.48 -11.29
N ASN A 208 -7.39 -17.55 -11.90
CA ASN A 208 -7.90 -16.84 -13.07
C ASN A 208 -8.11 -17.88 -14.18
N GLN A 209 -9.24 -18.59 -14.16
CA GLN A 209 -9.71 -19.41 -15.28
C GLN A 209 -10.36 -18.50 -16.33
N GLN A 210 -9.57 -17.55 -16.85
CA GLN A 210 -9.77 -16.89 -18.14
C GLN A 210 -8.41 -16.59 -18.80
N ILE A 211 -7.48 -17.55 -18.71
CA ILE A 211 -6.50 -17.74 -19.78
C ILE A 211 -6.90 -19.07 -20.42
N GLY A 212 -7.59 -18.96 -21.55
CA GLY A 212 -8.02 -20.11 -22.35
C GLY A 212 -6.84 -21.02 -22.66
N GLN A 213 -7.10 -22.32 -22.56
CA GLN A 213 -6.24 -23.39 -23.05
C GLN A 213 -5.68 -23.05 -24.43
N ILE A 214 -4.36 -23.17 -24.59
CA ILE A 214 -3.79 -23.50 -25.88
C ILE A 214 -2.94 -24.73 -25.68
N THR A 215 -3.55 -25.85 -26.06
CA THR A 215 -2.96 -27.16 -26.26
C THR A 215 -1.72 -27.02 -27.15
N ALA A 216 -0.59 -27.57 -26.70
CA ALA A 216 0.62 -27.64 -27.50
C ALA A 216 0.41 -28.48 -28.76
N PRO A 217 0.84 -28.00 -29.95
CA PRO A 217 1.30 -28.88 -31.00
C PRO A 217 2.83 -29.00 -30.92
N SER A 218 3.27 -30.26 -30.96
CA SER A 218 4.65 -30.67 -31.16
C SER A 218 5.15 -30.35 -32.58
N VAL A 219 6.47 -30.56 -32.77
CA VAL A 219 7.19 -30.91 -34.02
C VAL A 219 8.12 -29.81 -34.62
N SER A 220 9.42 -30.06 -34.39
CA SER A 220 10.58 -30.02 -35.32
C SER A 220 11.24 -28.71 -35.81
N THR A 221 12.53 -28.65 -35.47
CA THR A 221 13.74 -28.25 -36.24
C THR A 221 13.61 -27.40 -37.51
N ASP A 222 14.39 -26.31 -37.48
CA ASP A 222 15.35 -25.81 -38.48
C ASP A 222 15.20 -24.34 -38.97
N THR A 223 16.30 -23.61 -38.73
CA THR A 223 16.88 -22.47 -39.47
C THR A 223 16.44 -21.01 -39.21
N SER A 224 17.47 -20.22 -38.85
CA SER A 224 17.78 -18.82 -39.17
C SER A 224 17.00 -17.66 -38.55
N VAL A 225 17.69 -17.01 -37.59
CA VAL A 225 17.80 -15.56 -37.30
C VAL A 225 16.62 -14.66 -37.68
N ASN A 226 15.92 -14.15 -36.67
CA ASN A 226 15.46 -12.76 -36.69
C ASN A 226 15.48 -12.14 -35.29
N LEU A 227 16.26 -11.06 -35.17
CA LEU A 227 16.49 -10.28 -33.96
C LEU A 227 15.31 -9.32 -33.79
N GLY A 228 14.38 -9.65 -32.91
CA GLY A 228 13.17 -8.87 -32.67
C GLY A 228 12.52 -9.23 -31.34
N SER A 229 13.28 -9.00 -30.28
CA SER A 229 13.02 -9.22 -28.86
C SER A 229 11.59 -8.92 -28.39
N GLN A 230 11.02 -9.89 -27.67
CA GLN A 230 10.04 -9.71 -26.61
C GLN A 230 10.58 -8.67 -25.61
N VAL A 231 10.09 -7.44 -25.66
CA VAL A 231 10.44 -6.43 -24.65
C VAL A 231 9.16 -5.76 -24.16
N ALA A 232 8.98 -5.87 -22.85
CA ALA A 232 8.28 -4.97 -21.93
C ALA A 232 6.89 -5.39 -21.41
N GLN A 233 6.89 -6.01 -20.23
CA GLN A 233 5.74 -6.05 -19.31
C GLN A 233 5.82 -4.90 -18.28
N SER A 234 5.97 -3.65 -18.75
CA SER A 234 5.79 -2.46 -17.92
C SER A 234 4.92 -1.44 -18.65
N PRO A 235 3.88 -0.88 -18.00
CA PRO A 235 3.00 0.16 -18.57
C PRO A 235 3.74 1.29 -19.29
N VAL A 236 4.85 1.77 -18.70
CA VAL A 236 5.66 2.88 -19.24
C VAL A 236 6.36 2.48 -20.54
N ALA A 237 6.94 1.28 -20.59
CA ALA A 237 7.67 0.82 -21.75
C ALA A 237 6.73 0.48 -22.94
N MET A 238 5.52 0.00 -22.66
CA MET A 238 4.47 -0.11 -23.69
C MET A 238 4.03 1.27 -24.20
N GLY A 239 3.91 2.26 -23.31
CA GLY A 239 3.61 3.66 -23.67
C GLY A 239 4.68 4.28 -24.55
N GLU A 240 5.96 4.11 -24.20
CA GLU A 240 7.10 4.59 -25.00
C GLU A 240 7.15 3.92 -26.38
N LEU A 241 6.90 2.62 -26.44
CA LEU A 241 6.87 1.88 -27.70
C LEU A 241 5.73 2.36 -28.60
N LEU A 242 4.50 2.45 -28.07
CA LEU A 242 3.33 2.90 -28.82
C LEU A 242 3.52 4.34 -29.30
N SER A 243 4.02 5.20 -28.43
CA SER A 243 4.32 6.61 -28.73
C SER A 243 5.34 6.74 -29.87
N ARG A 244 6.37 5.89 -29.89
CA ARG A 244 7.37 5.85 -30.96
C ARG A 244 6.78 5.36 -32.29
N GLU A 245 5.91 4.35 -32.28
CA GLU A 245 5.35 3.77 -33.50
C GLU A 245 4.24 4.61 -34.14
N THR A 246 3.51 5.39 -33.34
CA THR A 246 2.32 6.15 -33.78
C THR A 246 2.56 7.65 -33.90
N ASN A 247 3.75 8.12 -33.51
CA ASN A 247 4.11 9.54 -33.35
C ASN A 247 3.21 10.32 -32.37
N LEU A 248 2.45 9.62 -31.52
CA LEU A 248 1.72 10.25 -30.42
C LEU A 248 2.68 10.83 -29.39
N ARG A 249 2.29 11.89 -28.68
CA ARG A 249 2.97 12.30 -27.44
C ARG A 249 2.76 11.20 -26.39
N LEU A 250 3.71 11.07 -25.46
CA LEU A 250 3.74 9.95 -24.53
C LEU A 250 2.45 9.88 -23.68
N GLU A 251 1.92 11.03 -23.26
CA GLU A 251 0.66 11.08 -22.50
C GLU A 251 -0.54 10.52 -23.28
N TRP A 252 -0.59 10.71 -24.60
CA TRP A 252 -1.68 10.22 -25.44
C TRP A 252 -1.53 8.72 -25.75
N ALA A 253 -0.29 8.25 -25.90
CA ALA A 253 -0.01 6.82 -26.02
C ALA A 253 -0.37 6.07 -24.72
N MET A 254 -0.02 6.63 -23.55
CA MET A 254 -0.40 6.09 -22.24
C MET A 254 -1.92 6.06 -22.05
N LYS A 255 -2.61 7.15 -22.42
CA LYS A 255 -4.07 7.19 -22.39
C LYS A 255 -4.72 6.15 -23.32
N CYS A 256 -4.18 5.97 -24.53
CA CYS A 256 -4.67 4.97 -25.46
C CYS A 256 -4.51 3.54 -24.92
N LEU A 257 -3.42 3.26 -24.20
CA LEU A 257 -3.21 1.97 -23.53
C LEU A 257 -4.18 1.78 -22.36
N GLU A 258 -4.37 2.80 -21.53
CA GLU A 258 -5.30 2.77 -20.40
C GLU A 258 -6.75 2.50 -20.86
N ASP A 259 -7.21 3.24 -21.87
CA ASP A 259 -8.57 3.10 -22.43
C ASP A 259 -8.81 1.73 -23.10
N ASN A 260 -7.74 0.97 -23.41
CA ASN A 260 -7.78 -0.37 -24.00
C ASN A 260 -7.22 -1.45 -23.07
N GLY A 261 -7.29 -1.25 -21.74
CA GLY A 261 -6.97 -2.27 -20.75
C GLY A 261 -5.51 -2.73 -20.75
N TRP A 262 -4.59 -1.83 -21.13
CA TRP A 262 -3.15 -2.07 -21.26
C TRP A 262 -2.75 -3.15 -22.27
N GLN A 263 -3.64 -3.48 -23.19
CA GLN A 263 -3.35 -4.41 -24.28
C GLN A 263 -2.74 -3.65 -25.47
N TYR A 264 -1.44 -3.86 -25.70
CA TYR A 264 -0.67 -3.11 -26.71
C TYR A 264 -1.28 -3.17 -28.11
N ASN A 265 -1.61 -4.37 -28.60
CA ASN A 265 -2.16 -4.55 -29.94
C ASN A 265 -3.56 -3.94 -30.09
N ASP A 266 -4.38 -4.02 -29.04
CA ASP A 266 -5.73 -3.46 -29.05
C ASP A 266 -5.68 -1.93 -29.04
N ALA A 267 -4.82 -1.35 -28.20
CA ALA A 267 -4.57 0.09 -28.16
C ALA A 267 -4.07 0.62 -29.51
N LYS A 268 -3.09 -0.07 -30.13
CA LYS A 268 -2.57 0.30 -31.45
C LYS A 268 -3.67 0.24 -32.52
N ASN A 269 -4.48 -0.82 -32.55
CA ASN A 269 -5.57 -0.97 -33.49
C ASN A 269 -6.68 0.07 -33.28
N ALA A 270 -7.01 0.38 -32.03
CA ALA A 270 -8.00 1.41 -31.69
C ALA A 270 -7.53 2.80 -32.14
N PHE A 271 -6.25 3.14 -31.91
CA PHE A 271 -5.65 4.36 -32.41
C PHE A 271 -5.72 4.45 -33.94
N LEU A 272 -5.33 3.40 -34.66
CA LEU A 272 -5.35 3.39 -36.13
C LEU A 272 -6.77 3.63 -36.69
N ARG A 273 -7.80 3.02 -36.07
CA ARG A 273 -9.20 3.28 -36.45
C ARG A 273 -9.61 4.74 -36.21
N LEU A 274 -9.23 5.32 -35.08
CA LEU A 274 -9.53 6.72 -34.77
C LEU A 274 -8.79 7.67 -35.73
N LEU A 275 -7.58 7.31 -36.14
CA LEU A 275 -6.80 8.05 -37.11
C LEU A 275 -7.45 8.03 -38.50
N GLU A 276 -7.89 6.86 -38.96
CA GLU A 276 -8.63 6.70 -40.22
C GLU A 276 -9.95 7.49 -40.22
N GLN A 277 -10.62 7.58 -39.07
CA GLN A 277 -11.85 8.33 -38.91
C GLN A 277 -11.64 9.86 -38.75
N GLY A 278 -10.39 10.33 -38.68
CA GLY A 278 -10.07 11.74 -38.48
C GLY A 278 -10.41 12.27 -37.07
N ASN A 279 -10.60 11.37 -36.10
CA ASN A 279 -11.03 11.69 -34.74
C ASN A 279 -9.87 11.92 -33.76
N VAL A 280 -8.62 11.85 -34.24
CA VAL A 280 -7.44 12.13 -33.41
C VAL A 280 -7.09 13.62 -33.52
N PRO A 281 -7.11 14.37 -32.41
CA PRO A 281 -6.80 15.80 -32.45
C PRO A 281 -5.33 16.02 -32.82
N PRO A 282 -4.99 17.06 -33.61
CA PRO A 282 -3.60 17.34 -34.01
C PRO A 282 -2.62 17.49 -32.82
N GLN A 283 -3.11 17.96 -31.67
CA GLN A 283 -2.34 18.14 -30.43
C GLN A 283 -1.88 16.82 -29.79
N ALA A 284 -2.43 15.68 -30.24
CA ALA A 284 -2.04 14.36 -29.76
C ALA A 284 -0.70 13.90 -30.35
N PHE A 285 -0.25 14.50 -31.46
CA PHE A 285 1.00 14.16 -32.13
C PHE A 285 2.17 14.98 -31.62
N ARG A 286 3.37 14.42 -31.71
CA ARG A 286 4.62 15.16 -31.52
C ARG A 286 4.81 16.02 -32.79
N ASN A 287 5.04 17.32 -32.61
CA ASN A 287 5.40 18.24 -33.70
C ASN A 287 6.66 17.77 -34.44
#